data_AF-A0A349HYQ7-F1
#
_entry.id   AF-A0A349HYQ7-F1
#
_cell.length_a   1.000
_cell.length_b   1.000
_cell.length_c   1.000
_cell.angle_alpha   90.00
_cell.angle_beta   90.00
_cell.angle_gamma   90.00
#
_symmetry.space_group_name_H-M   'P 1'
#
loop_
_entity.id
_entity.type
_entity.pdbx_description
1 polymer ?
#
loop_
_entity_poly.entity_id
_entity_poly.type
_entity_poly.pdbx_seq_one_letter_code
_entity_poly.pdbx_strand_id
1 'polypeptide(L)'
;MATANSISKFENSLREFLINVMSDKYGDAKSYAYRYNNLKVFMDPKRCSDPHFFVSIGISEANFSILDGKKLDGGLGAEDGYVKRWSDRANINNELRAHWKIIKEAIAAEQEEDTGKKSSVTLRLRRAENSQDNLDVDMTGTGIDKTKREAKTKRLLKMKNNVLDSNKKDDKDKPKE
;
A
#
# COMPACT_ATOMS: atom_id res chain seq x y z
N MET A 1 0.59 -12.42 23.12
CA MET A 1 1.71 -12.38 22.17
C MET A 1 1.42 -11.26 21.19
N ALA A 2 2.09 -10.12 21.32
CA ALA A 2 2.15 -9.12 20.26
C ALA A 2 2.90 -9.75 19.06
N THR A 3 2.16 -10.40 18.17
CA THR A 3 2.68 -11.09 16.98
C THR A 3 2.88 -10.11 15.84
N ALA A 4 3.75 -10.49 14.90
CA ALA A 4 3.94 -9.86 13.61
C ALA A 4 2.66 -9.99 12.76
N ASN A 5 1.61 -9.28 13.14
CA ASN A 5 0.38 -9.23 12.38
C ASN A 5 0.58 -8.32 11.18
N SER A 6 -0.07 -8.70 10.10
CA SER A 6 -0.16 -7.88 8.91
C SER A 6 -1.02 -6.64 9.24
N ILE A 7 -0.52 -5.46 8.87
CA ILE A 7 -1.10 -4.18 9.23
C ILE A 7 -1.80 -3.62 8.00
N SER A 8 -3.10 -3.90 7.92
CA SER A 8 -3.94 -3.66 6.74
C SER A 8 -3.84 -2.23 6.16
N LYS A 9 -3.74 -1.21 7.02
CA LYS A 9 -3.60 0.19 6.57
C LYS A 9 -2.32 0.43 5.75
N PHE A 10 -1.20 -0.17 6.15
CA PHE A 10 0.08 -0.04 5.43
C PHE A 10 0.06 -0.87 4.15
N GLU A 11 -0.59 -2.04 4.18
CA GLU A 11 -0.75 -2.90 2.99
C GLU A 11 -1.56 -2.22 1.90
N ASN A 12 -2.71 -1.64 2.26
CA ASN A 12 -3.56 -0.90 1.33
C ASN A 12 -2.78 0.27 0.71
N SER A 13 -2.13 1.06 1.56
CA SER A 13 -1.34 2.22 1.15
C SER A 13 -0.19 1.85 0.19
N LEU A 14 0.62 0.84 0.55
CA LEU A 14 1.74 0.41 -0.28
C LEU A 14 1.26 -0.22 -1.59
N ARG A 15 0.21 -1.05 -1.54
CA ARG A 15 -0.39 -1.68 -2.72
C ARG A 15 -0.89 -0.64 -3.71
N GLU A 16 -1.65 0.36 -3.26
CA GLU A 16 -2.13 1.45 -4.12
C GLU A 16 -0.98 2.24 -4.74
N PHE A 17 0.04 2.55 -3.94
CA PHE A 17 1.25 3.23 -4.42
C PHE A 17 1.94 2.41 -5.52
N LEU A 18 2.19 1.12 -5.29
CA LEU A 18 2.86 0.25 -6.27
C LEU A 18 2.03 0.10 -7.56
N ILE A 19 0.72 -0.11 -7.46
CA ILE A 19 -0.16 -0.19 -8.64
C ILE A 19 -0.08 1.11 -9.44
N ASN A 20 -0.13 2.27 -8.78
CA ASN A 20 -0.10 3.55 -9.46
C ASN A 20 1.24 3.79 -10.18
N VAL A 21 2.36 3.52 -9.53
CA VAL A 21 3.69 3.72 -10.13
C VAL A 21 3.91 2.74 -11.30
N MET A 22 3.54 1.48 -11.14
CA MET A 22 3.76 0.45 -12.16
C MET A 22 2.81 0.61 -13.34
N SER A 23 1.56 1.00 -13.10
CA SER A 23 0.59 1.28 -14.17
C SER A 23 0.93 2.51 -15.00
N ASP A 24 1.56 3.53 -14.40
CA ASP A 24 2.06 4.68 -15.15
C ASP A 24 3.21 4.29 -16.08
N LYS A 25 4.14 3.46 -15.60
CA LYS A 25 5.32 3.02 -16.35
C LYS A 25 5.01 2.01 -17.46
N TYR A 26 4.11 1.06 -17.22
CA TYR A 26 3.90 -0.09 -18.12
C TYR A 26 2.46 -0.20 -18.66
N GLY A 27 1.52 0.63 -18.21
CA GLY A 27 0.18 0.75 -18.78
C GLY A 27 -0.86 -0.32 -18.38
N ASP A 28 -0.53 -1.24 -17.46
CA ASP A 28 -1.43 -2.34 -17.08
C ASP A 28 -1.73 -2.40 -15.57
N ALA A 29 -2.64 -1.56 -15.11
CA ALA A 29 -3.04 -1.51 -13.71
C ALA A 29 -3.70 -2.81 -13.20
N LYS A 30 -4.38 -3.56 -14.07
CA LYS A 30 -5.16 -4.74 -13.65
C LYS A 30 -4.24 -5.90 -13.29
N SER A 31 -3.19 -6.12 -14.09
CA SER A 31 -2.18 -7.14 -13.78
C SER A 31 -1.41 -6.83 -12.50
N TYR A 32 -1.06 -5.56 -12.25
CA TYR A 32 -0.40 -5.17 -11.00
C TYR A 32 -1.32 -5.29 -9.78
N ALA A 33 -2.62 -5.01 -9.93
CA ALA A 33 -3.58 -5.24 -8.85
C ALA A 33 -3.63 -6.73 -8.44
N TYR A 34 -3.55 -7.64 -9.41
CA TYR A 34 -3.46 -9.08 -9.12
C TYR A 34 -2.12 -9.46 -8.47
N ARG A 35 -1.00 -8.94 -9.00
CA ARG A 35 0.35 -9.23 -8.48
C ARG A 35 0.54 -8.85 -7.02
N TYR A 36 -0.04 -7.72 -6.60
CA TYR A 36 0.12 -7.20 -5.24
C TYR A 36 -1.06 -7.58 -4.31
N ASN A 37 -1.93 -8.51 -4.71
CA ASN A 37 -3.11 -8.88 -3.92
C ASN A 37 -2.75 -9.55 -2.58
N ASN A 38 -1.64 -10.27 -2.52
CA ASN A 38 -1.14 -10.93 -1.31
C ASN A 38 -0.01 -10.15 -0.62
N LEU A 39 0.11 -8.85 -0.90
CA LEU A 39 1.08 -7.99 -0.25
C LEU A 39 0.80 -7.91 1.25
N LYS A 40 1.81 -8.15 2.07
CA LYS A 40 1.74 -8.01 3.52
C LYS A 40 2.77 -7.04 4.04
N VAL A 41 2.38 -6.25 5.05
CA VAL A 41 3.28 -5.35 5.78
C VAL A 41 3.14 -5.64 7.25
N PHE A 42 4.24 -5.98 7.92
CA PHE A 42 4.22 -6.31 9.34
C PHE A 42 5.50 -5.83 10.03
N MET A 43 5.51 -5.83 11.35
CA MET A 43 6.66 -5.45 12.17
C MET A 43 6.95 -6.55 13.17
N ASP A 44 8.22 -6.89 13.39
CA ASP A 44 8.61 -7.92 14.36
C ASP A 44 9.74 -7.45 15.28
N PRO A 45 9.44 -6.73 16.37
CA PRO A 45 10.45 -6.26 17.32
C PRO A 45 11.24 -7.37 18.03
N LYS A 46 10.86 -8.64 17.88
CA LYS A 46 11.62 -9.77 18.43
C LYS A 46 12.74 -10.21 17.48
N ARG A 47 12.55 -10.05 16.17
CA ARG A 47 13.58 -10.38 15.16
C ARG A 47 14.67 -9.33 15.09
N CYS A 48 14.32 -8.05 15.25
CA CYS A 48 15.28 -6.95 15.23
C CYS A 48 14.88 -5.87 16.24
N SER A 49 15.85 -5.43 17.05
CA SER A 49 15.63 -4.42 18.10
C SER A 49 15.38 -3.03 17.54
N ASP A 50 15.96 -2.74 16.38
CA ASP A 50 15.90 -1.43 15.75
C ASP A 50 14.56 -1.23 15.04
N PRO A 51 14.07 0.02 14.88
CA PRO A 51 12.82 0.29 14.19
C PRO A 51 12.83 -0.18 12.74
N HIS A 52 12.04 -1.21 12.44
CA HIS A 52 11.99 -1.83 11.12
C HIS A 52 10.58 -2.32 10.75
N PHE A 53 10.38 -2.61 9.47
CA PHE A 53 9.18 -3.24 8.95
C PHE A 53 9.53 -4.22 7.83
N PHE A 54 8.74 -5.28 7.74
CA PHE A 54 8.83 -6.27 6.68
C PHE A 54 7.76 -6.02 5.63
N VAL A 55 8.12 -6.28 4.39
CA VAL A 55 7.20 -6.34 3.26
C VAL A 55 7.33 -7.71 2.61
N SER A 56 6.21 -8.39 2.44
CA SER A 56 6.13 -9.67 1.73
C SER A 56 5.24 -9.53 0.50
N ILE A 57 5.72 -9.96 -0.67
CA ILE A 57 5.00 -9.97 -1.94
C ILE A 57 5.23 -11.32 -2.60
N GLY A 58 4.18 -12.14 -2.75
CA GLY A 58 4.36 -13.50 -3.28
C GLY A 58 5.23 -14.35 -2.36
N ILE A 59 6.35 -14.84 -2.90
CA ILE A 59 7.37 -15.62 -2.17
C ILE A 59 8.54 -14.76 -1.70
N SER A 60 8.57 -13.47 -2.07
CA SER A 60 9.65 -12.55 -1.73
C SER A 60 9.33 -11.82 -0.43
N GLU A 61 10.35 -11.63 0.39
CA GLU A 61 10.29 -10.85 1.64
C GLU A 61 11.53 -9.94 1.73
N ALA A 62 11.32 -8.73 2.25
CA ALA A 62 12.42 -7.82 2.56
C ALA A 62 12.13 -7.04 3.85
N ASN A 63 13.20 -6.76 4.58
CA ASN A 63 13.21 -5.97 5.81
C ASN A 63 13.76 -4.58 5.54
N PHE A 64 13.08 -3.54 6.01
CA PHE A 64 13.45 -2.15 5.82
C PHE A 64 13.51 -1.41 7.15
N SER A 65 14.50 -0.55 7.31
CA SER A 65 14.64 0.38 8.42
C SER A 65 13.60 1.49 8.31
N ILE A 66 12.87 1.75 9.41
CA ILE A 66 11.92 2.88 9.49
C ILE A 66 12.68 4.22 9.55
N LEU A 67 13.93 4.23 10.02
CA LEU A 67 14.68 5.46 10.27
C LEU A 67 15.14 6.13 8.97
N ASP A 68 15.64 5.35 8.02
CA ASP A 68 16.27 5.83 6.79
C ASP A 68 15.77 5.13 5.51
N GLY A 69 14.78 4.23 5.64
CA GLY A 69 14.21 3.49 4.52
C GLY A 69 15.18 2.50 3.88
N LYS A 70 16.37 2.28 4.47
CA LYS A 70 17.35 1.35 3.91
C LYS A 70 16.88 -0.08 4.11
N LYS A 71 17.15 -0.90 3.11
CA LYS A 71 16.96 -2.35 3.21
C LYS A 71 17.99 -2.93 4.16
N LEU A 72 17.51 -3.67 5.16
CA LEU A 72 18.31 -4.34 6.17
C LEU A 72 18.57 -5.80 5.78
N ASP A 73 17.56 -6.49 5.23
CA ASP A 73 17.64 -7.90 4.86
C ASP A 73 16.65 -8.24 3.72
N GLY A 74 16.88 -9.37 3.04
CA GLY A 74 16.02 -9.90 1.99
C GLY A 74 16.00 -9.09 0.69
N GLY A 75 14.92 -9.24 -0.08
CA GLY A 75 14.75 -8.51 -1.33
C GLY A 75 13.45 -8.81 -2.06
N LEU A 76 12.87 -7.75 -2.63
CA LEU A 76 11.69 -7.79 -3.49
C LEU A 76 12.04 -7.58 -4.97
N GLY A 77 13.33 -7.45 -5.30
CA GLY A 77 13.78 -7.21 -6.66
C GLY A 77 13.54 -5.76 -7.09
N ALA A 78 12.79 -5.55 -8.18
CA ALA A 78 12.54 -4.21 -8.72
C ALA A 78 11.71 -3.33 -7.77
N GLU A 79 10.93 -3.96 -6.88
CA GLU A 79 10.05 -3.34 -5.90
C GLU A 79 10.80 -2.63 -4.76
N ASP A 80 12.04 -3.04 -4.43
CA ASP A 80 12.80 -2.50 -3.29
C ASP A 80 12.88 -0.96 -3.30
N GLY A 81 13.22 -0.39 -4.46
CA GLY A 81 13.34 1.06 -4.62
C GLY A 81 12.00 1.80 -4.53
N TYR A 82 10.88 1.13 -4.84
CA TYR A 82 9.56 1.71 -4.67
C TYR A 82 9.10 1.65 -3.20
N VAL A 83 9.39 0.56 -2.49
CA VAL A 83 9.10 0.46 -1.05
C VAL A 83 9.83 1.55 -0.28
N LYS A 84 11.12 1.76 -0.56
CA LYS A 84 11.87 2.87 0.04
C LYS A 84 11.21 4.23 -0.20
N ARG A 85 10.86 4.53 -1.46
CA ARG A 85 10.19 5.79 -1.80
C ARG A 85 8.85 5.97 -1.11
N TRP A 86 8.10 4.88 -0.91
CA TRP A 86 6.84 4.92 -0.16
C TRP A 86 7.08 5.19 1.33
N SER A 87 8.03 4.49 1.95
CA SER A 87 8.33 4.63 3.39
C SER A 87 9.01 5.94 3.76
N ASP A 88 9.69 6.60 2.80
CA ASP A 88 10.36 7.90 3.00
C ASP A 88 9.37 9.07 3.05
N ARG A 89 8.10 8.86 2.67
CA ARG A 89 7.07 9.91 2.72
C ARG A 89 6.76 10.26 4.16
N ALA A 90 6.75 11.54 4.49
CA ALA A 90 6.62 12.01 5.87
C ALA A 90 5.37 11.44 6.59
N ASN A 91 4.22 11.43 5.94
CA ASN A 91 2.99 10.88 6.51
C ASN A 91 3.10 9.37 6.79
N ILE A 92 3.65 8.60 5.85
CA ILE A 92 3.85 7.15 6.00
C ILE A 92 4.90 6.86 7.08
N ASN A 93 6.03 7.57 7.05
CA ASN A 93 7.12 7.38 7.99
C ASN A 93 6.70 7.68 9.43
N ASN A 94 5.98 8.79 9.64
CA ASN A 94 5.46 9.16 10.95
C ASN A 94 4.51 8.08 11.50
N GLU A 95 3.66 7.53 10.65
CA GLU A 95 2.73 6.46 11.01
C GLU A 95 3.44 5.13 11.30
N LEU A 96 4.45 4.77 10.51
CA LEU A 96 5.29 3.59 10.78
C LEU A 96 5.99 3.72 12.15
N ARG A 97 6.54 4.90 12.46
CA ARG A 97 7.18 5.19 13.76
C ARG A 97 6.17 5.13 14.91
N ALA A 98 4.98 5.71 14.73
CA ALA A 98 3.93 5.68 15.73
C ALA A 98 3.47 4.24 16.03
N HIS A 99 3.24 3.46 14.98
CA HIS A 99 2.84 2.06 15.11
C HIS A 99 3.92 1.20 15.77
N TRP A 100 5.19 1.40 15.40
CA TRP A 100 6.33 0.74 16.05
C TRP A 100 6.36 0.99 17.56
N LYS A 101 6.15 2.24 17.98
CA LYS A 101 6.10 2.61 19.40
C LYS A 101 4.97 1.87 20.13
N ILE A 102 3.77 1.81 19.54
CA ILE A 102 2.62 1.08 20.12
C ILE A 102 2.95 -0.40 20.32
N ILE A 103 3.59 -1.05 19.33
CA ILE A 103 3.97 -2.47 19.46
C ILE A 103 5.02 -2.65 20.58
N LYS A 104 6.03 -1.79 20.66
CA LYS A 104 7.04 -1.85 21.73
C LYS A 104 6.41 -1.65 23.11
N GLU A 105 5.49 -0.71 23.25
CA GLU A 105 4.71 -0.51 24.48
C GLU A 105 3.88 -1.74 24.83
N ALA A 106 3.25 -2.39 23.84
CA ALA A 106 2.48 -3.61 24.05
C ALA A 106 3.34 -4.77 24.55
N ILE A 107 4.52 -4.95 23.96
CA ILE A 107 5.49 -5.97 24.39
C ILE A 107 5.98 -5.69 25.81
N ALA A 108 6.30 -4.44 26.15
CA ALA A 108 6.74 -4.07 27.50
C ALA A 108 5.62 -4.28 28.54
N ALA A 109 4.39 -3.91 28.21
CA ALA A 109 3.23 -4.13 29.08
C ALA A 109 2.91 -5.61 29.28
N GLU A 110 3.14 -6.48 28.28
CA GLU A 110 3.02 -7.94 28.44
C GLU A 110 4.02 -8.49 29.49
N GLN A 111 5.19 -7.85 29.66
CA GLN A 111 6.22 -8.24 30.63
C GLN A 111 5.96 -7.75 32.05
N GLU A 112 5.26 -6.61 32.24
CA GLU A 112 4.83 -6.15 33.57
C GLU A 112 3.69 -7.02 34.12
N GLU A 113 3.41 -7.09 35.43
CA GLU A 113 2.24 -7.83 35.97
C GLU A 113 0.94 -7.02 36.03
N ASP A 114 0.99 -5.73 35.71
CA ASP A 114 -0.14 -4.80 35.78
C ASP A 114 -1.19 -5.09 34.68
N THR A 115 -2.29 -5.72 35.10
CA THR A 115 -3.41 -6.12 34.23
C THR A 115 -4.16 -4.92 33.62
N GLY A 116 -4.18 -3.77 34.29
CA GLY A 116 -4.80 -2.54 33.82
C GLY A 116 -4.03 -1.93 32.65
N LYS A 117 -2.70 -1.87 32.76
CA LYS A 117 -1.84 -1.42 31.65
C LYS A 117 -1.90 -2.38 30.47
N LYS A 118 -1.85 -3.70 30.70
CA LYS A 118 -1.95 -4.73 29.65
C LYS A 118 -3.20 -4.57 28.79
N SER A 119 -4.36 -4.44 29.43
CA SER A 119 -5.65 -4.32 28.74
C SER A 119 -5.74 -3.03 27.91
N SER A 120 -5.30 -1.90 28.47
CA SER A 120 -5.27 -0.59 27.78
C SER A 120 -4.38 -0.60 26.55
N VAL A 121 -3.16 -1.12 26.65
CA VAL A 121 -2.21 -1.14 25.53
C VAL A 121 -2.65 -2.13 24.44
N THR A 122 -3.19 -3.29 24.83
CA THR A 122 -3.76 -4.26 23.88
C THR A 122 -4.92 -3.65 23.08
N LEU A 123 -5.77 -2.84 23.73
CA LEU A 123 -6.85 -2.14 23.05
C LEU A 123 -6.33 -1.11 22.03
N ARG A 124 -5.27 -0.37 22.39
CA ARG A 124 -4.62 0.59 21.48
C ARG A 124 -3.98 -0.10 20.28
N LEU A 125 -3.28 -1.22 20.50
CA LEU A 125 -2.69 -2.01 19.42
C LEU A 125 -3.77 -2.51 18.45
N ARG A 126 -4.84 -3.12 18.97
CA ARG A 126 -5.97 -3.58 18.12
C ARG A 126 -6.62 -2.43 17.34
N ARG A 127 -6.76 -1.26 17.95
CA ARG A 127 -7.30 -0.07 17.28
C ARG A 127 -6.36 0.40 16.16
N ALA A 128 -5.05 0.37 16.38
CA ALA A 128 -4.05 0.78 15.39
C ALA A 128 -3.89 -0.22 14.23
N GLU A 129 -4.10 -1.51 14.48
CA GLU A 129 -4.10 -2.57 13.45
C GLU A 129 -5.38 -2.57 12.61
N ASN A 130 -6.54 -2.30 13.24
CA ASN A 130 -7.86 -2.32 12.61
C ASN A 130 -8.37 -0.93 12.17
N SER A 131 -7.60 0.14 12.36
CA SER A 131 -7.99 1.47 11.90
C SER A 131 -8.18 1.43 10.38
N GLN A 132 -9.41 1.66 9.92
CA GLN A 132 -9.74 1.88 8.50
C GLN A 132 -9.25 3.24 7.98
N ASP A 133 -8.43 3.95 8.77
CA ASP A 133 -7.80 5.19 8.37
C ASP A 133 -6.89 4.91 7.16
N ASN A 134 -7.42 5.23 5.97
CA ASN A 134 -6.69 5.09 4.73
C ASN A 134 -5.50 6.07 4.79
N LEU A 135 -4.29 5.52 4.78
CA LEU A 135 -3.08 6.31 4.67
C LEU A 135 -2.96 6.82 3.24
N ASP A 136 -3.55 7.98 3.01
CA ASP A 136 -3.59 8.61 1.70
C ASP A 136 -2.16 8.93 1.27
N VAL A 137 -1.75 8.36 0.14
CA VAL A 137 -0.39 8.55 -0.36
C VAL A 137 -0.39 9.79 -1.23
N ASP A 138 0.25 10.86 -0.77
CA ASP A 138 0.45 12.05 -1.59
C ASP A 138 1.29 11.68 -2.83
N MET A 139 0.66 11.60 -3.98
CA MET A 139 1.33 11.23 -5.23
C MET A 139 2.15 12.39 -5.82
N THR A 140 2.12 13.59 -5.24
CA THR A 140 3.01 14.69 -5.64
C THR A 140 4.48 14.30 -5.41
N GLY A 141 5.38 14.76 -6.28
CA GLY A 141 6.81 14.43 -6.21
C GLY A 141 7.21 13.03 -6.72
N THR A 142 6.28 12.19 -7.16
CA THR A 142 6.59 10.88 -7.80
C THR A 142 6.93 10.97 -9.29
N GLY A 143 6.73 12.14 -9.89
CA GLY A 143 6.75 12.30 -11.35
C GLY A 143 5.52 11.73 -12.07
N ILE A 144 4.55 11.19 -11.33
CA ILE A 144 3.31 10.60 -11.88
C ILE A 144 2.32 11.71 -12.17
N ASP A 145 2.04 11.91 -13.46
CA ASP A 145 1.17 12.97 -13.95
C ASP A 145 -0.29 12.48 -13.98
N LYS A 146 -1.00 12.62 -12.85
CA LYS A 146 -2.42 12.20 -12.70
C LYS A 146 -3.32 12.79 -13.80
N THR A 147 -3.00 14.00 -14.27
CA THR A 147 -3.74 14.68 -15.34
C THR A 147 -3.71 13.91 -16.67
N LYS A 148 -2.58 13.27 -17.00
CA LYS A 148 -2.45 12.45 -18.22
C LYS A 148 -3.33 11.21 -18.16
N ARG A 149 -3.44 10.57 -16.99
CA ARG A 149 -4.25 9.36 -16.82
C ARG A 149 -5.73 9.66 -16.98
N GLU A 150 -6.22 10.71 -16.31
CA GLU A 150 -7.61 11.16 -16.47
C GLU A 150 -7.92 11.64 -17.88
N ALA A 151 -6.98 12.32 -18.54
CA ALA A 151 -7.13 12.73 -19.93
C ALA A 151 -7.19 11.52 -20.88
N LYS A 152 -6.38 10.49 -20.65
CA LYS A 152 -6.34 9.27 -21.47
C LYS A 152 -7.60 8.43 -21.31
N THR A 153 -8.12 8.26 -20.09
CA THR A 153 -9.40 7.59 -19.85
C THR A 153 -10.57 8.38 -20.44
N LYS A 154 -10.62 9.70 -20.24
CA LYS A 154 -11.66 10.56 -20.86
C LYS A 154 -11.62 10.48 -22.40
N ARG A 155 -10.43 10.50 -23.01
CA ARG A 155 -10.26 10.39 -24.47
C ARG A 155 -10.72 9.02 -25.00
N LEU A 156 -10.41 7.94 -24.28
CA LEU A 156 -10.82 6.58 -24.65
C LEU A 156 -12.35 6.40 -24.53
N LEU A 157 -12.96 6.92 -23.47
CA LEU A 157 -14.43 6.93 -23.32
C LEU A 157 -15.09 7.71 -24.46
N LYS A 158 -14.55 8.88 -24.81
CA LYS A 158 -15.07 9.70 -25.92
C LYS A 158 -14.98 8.96 -27.27
N MET A 159 -13.87 8.25 -27.51
CA MET A 159 -13.73 7.42 -28.73
C MET A 159 -14.71 6.25 -28.75
N LYS A 160 -14.90 5.53 -27.63
CA LYS A 160 -15.87 4.43 -27.54
C LYS A 160 -17.30 4.90 -27.81
N ASN A 161 -17.69 6.02 -27.22
CA ASN A 161 -19.03 6.59 -27.42
C ASN A 161 -19.24 7.02 -28.89
N ASN A 162 -18.23 7.64 -29.51
CA ASN A 162 -18.30 8.01 -30.93
C ASN A 162 -18.47 6.79 -31.86
N VAL A 163 -17.79 5.67 -31.58
CA VAL A 163 -17.92 4.43 -32.37
C VAL A 163 -19.29 3.77 -32.17
N LEU A 164 -19.83 3.81 -30.96
CA LEU A 164 -21.17 3.30 -30.67
C LEU A 164 -22.25 4.14 -31.36
N ASP A 165 -22.09 5.46 -31.40
CA ASP A 165 -23.02 6.37 -32.07
C ASP A 165 -22.98 6.25 -33.60
N SER A 166 -21.81 5.97 -34.21
CA SER A 166 -21.72 5.70 -35.65
C SER A 166 -22.41 4.39 -36.03
N ASN A 167 -22.16 3.30 -35.29
CA ASN A 167 -22.80 2.00 -35.55
C ASN A 167 -24.33 2.04 -35.39
N LYS A 168 -24.85 2.91 -34.52
CA LYS A 168 -26.30 3.06 -34.28
C LYS A 168 -27.02 3.86 -35.38
N LYS A 169 -26.28 4.65 -36.16
CA LYS A 169 -26.80 5.34 -37.35
C LYS A 169 -26.85 4.39 -38.55
N ASP A 170 -25.80 3.59 -38.74
CA ASP A 170 -25.71 2.64 -39.85
C ASP A 170 -26.81 1.54 -39.79
N ASP A 171 -27.29 1.19 -38.60
CA ASP A 171 -28.35 0.18 -38.42
C ASP A 171 -29.78 0.76 -38.57
N LYS A 172 -29.94 2.09 -38.56
CA LYS A 172 -31.22 2.76 -38.83
C LYS A 172 -31.48 3.01 -40.32
N ASP A 173 -30.44 3.01 -41.14
CA ASP A 173 -30.52 3.27 -42.58
C ASP A 173 -30.59 1.99 -43.44
N LYS A 174 -30.66 0.80 -42.81
CA LYS A 174 -30.96 -0.45 -43.54
C LYS A 174 -32.45 -0.49 -43.93
N PRO A 175 -32.78 -0.63 -45.23
CA PRO A 175 -34.16 -0.84 -45.64
C PRO A 175 -34.66 -2.15 -45.03
N LYS A 176 -35.84 -2.09 -44.39
CA LYS A 176 -36.55 -3.28 -43.94
C LYS A 176 -37.09 -3.99 -45.18
N GLU A 177 -36.56 -5.19 -45.46
CA GLU A 177 -37.18 -6.15 -46.39
C GLU A 177 -38.56 -6.60 -45.90
#